data_AF-A0ABD3UTV3-F1
#
_entry.id   AF-A0ABD3UTV3-F1
#
_cell.length_a   1.000
_cell.length_b   1.000
_cell.length_c   1.000
_cell.angle_alpha   90.00
_cell.angle_beta   90.00
_cell.angle_gamma   90.00
#
_symmetry.space_group_name_H-M   'P 1'
#
loop_
_entity.id
_entity.type
_entity.pdbx_description
1 polymer ?
#
loop_
_entity_poly.entity_id
_entity_poly.type
_entity_poly.pdbx_seq_one_letter_code
_entity_poly.pdbx_strand_id
1 'polypeptide(L)' 'MQELRGNIRVFCRARKDDKATNCLKFPSDQDIVATHPQNGKKIFSFDKVFDPSVTQEQ' A
#
# COMPACT_ATOMS: atom_id res chain seq x y z
N MET A 1 23.10 3.71 7.50
CA MET A 1 23.34 2.76 6.40
C MET A 1 22.46 1.55 6.64
N GLN A 2 21.55 1.21 5.72
CA GLN A 2 20.90 -0.10 5.75
C GLN A 2 21.94 -1.13 5.33
N GLU A 3 22.32 -1.98 6.28
CA GLU A 3 23.27 -3.06 6.08
C GLU A 3 22.65 -4.05 5.07
N LEU A 4 23.42 -4.48 4.07
CA LEU A 4 23.05 -5.39 2.97
C LEU A 4 22.71 -6.82 3.47
N ARG A 5 21.82 -6.96 4.45
CA ARG A 5 21.43 -8.24 5.05
C ARG A 5 20.43 -9.06 4.21
N GLY A 6 20.28 -8.76 2.92
CA GLY A 6 19.43 -9.55 2.03
C GLY A 6 17.92 -9.44 2.27
N ASN A 7 17.46 -8.45 3.05
CA ASN A 7 16.03 -8.17 3.16
C ASN A 7 15.53 -7.52 1.86
N ILE A 8 14.64 -8.21 1.17
CA ILE A 8 13.92 -7.66 0.01
C ILE A 8 13.04 -6.53 0.53
N ARG A 9 13.21 -5.34 -0.04
CA ARG A 9 12.36 -4.20 0.26
C ARG A 9 11.18 -4.21 -0.70
N VAL A 10 9.97 -4.25 -0.15
CA VAL A 10 8.74 -4.25 -0.93
C VAL A 10 7.95 -2.99 -0.62
N PHE A 11 7.66 -2.22 -1.66
CA PHE A 11 6.92 -0.97 -1.57
C PHE A 11 5.57 -1.12 -2.26
N CYS A 12 4.54 -0.46 -1.74
CA CYS A 12 3.23 -0.37 -2.38
C CYS A 12 2.95 1.09 -2.75
N ARG A 13 2.64 1.37 -4.02
CA ARG A 13 2.09 2.67 -4.45
C ARG A 13 0.71 2.49 -5.02
N ALA A 14 -0.29 3.03 -4.33
CA ALA A 14 -1.67 3.00 -4.81
C ALA A 14 -1.90 4.15 -5.79
N ARG A 15 -2.48 3.84 -6.95
CA ARG A 15 -2.92 4.83 -7.93
C ARG A 15 -4.41 5.11 -7.74
N LYS A 16 -4.78 6.39 -7.72
CA LYS A 16 -6.19 6.80 -7.78
C LYS A 16 -6.76 6.46 -9.16
N ASP A 17 -7.95 5.87 -9.17
CA ASP A 17 -8.76 5.70 -10.36
C ASP A 17 -10.11 6.40 -10.14
N ASP A 18 -10.41 7.43 -10.94
CA ASP A 18 -11.65 8.21 -10.80
C ASP A 18 -12.90 7.47 -11.32
N LYS A 19 -12.73 6.31 -11.95
CA LYS A 19 -13.83 5.49 -12.48
C LYS A 19 -14.21 4.33 -11.54
N ALA A 20 -13.43 4.07 -10.50
CA ALA A 20 -13.63 2.97 -9.57
C ALA A 20 -13.86 3.46 -8.14
N THR A 21 -14.72 2.75 -7.41
CA THR A 21 -14.88 2.95 -5.96
C THR A 21 -13.61 2.48 -5.24
N ASN A 22 -13.07 3.32 -4.36
CA ASN A 22 -11.89 2.95 -3.59
C ASN A 22 -12.16 1.74 -2.68
N CYS A 23 -11.45 0.63 -2.93
CA CYS A 23 -11.51 -0.60 -2.14
C CYS A 23 -10.36 -0.73 -1.11
N LEU A 24 -9.43 0.24 -1.08
CA LEU A 24 -8.27 0.25 -0.20
C LEU A 24 -8.43 1.25 0.95
N LYS A 25 -7.95 0.87 2.14
CA LYS A 25 -7.69 1.79 3.26
C LYS A 25 -6.21 1.72 3.63
N PHE A 26 -5.69 2.85 4.11
CA PHE A 26 -4.28 3.06 4.42
C PHE A 26 -4.14 3.38 5.93
N PRO A 27 -4.20 2.36 6.81
CA PRO A 27 -4.14 2.59 8.26
C PRO A 27 -2.75 3.00 8.76
N SER A 28 -1.68 2.75 8.00
CA SER A 28 -0.30 3.11 8.35
C SER A 28 0.53 3.29 7.07
N ASP A 29 1.74 3.83 7.20
CA ASP A 29 2.75 3.86 6.13
C ASP A 29 3.30 2.48 5.76
N GLN A 30 2.87 1.39 6.40
CA GLN A 30 3.38 0.04 6.15
C GLN A 30 2.27 -0.95 5.79
N ASP A 31 1.00 -0.62 6.01
CA ASP A 31 -0.11 -1.55 5.84
C ASP A 31 -1.19 -0.98 4.94
N ILE A 32 -1.74 -1.84 4.10
CA ILE A 32 -3.01 -1.58 3.40
C ILE A 32 -4.06 -2.60 3.80
N VAL A 33 -5.30 -2.15 3.76
CA VAL A 33 -6.48 -2.98 3.94
C VAL A 33 -7.25 -2.99 2.63
N ALA A 34 -7.36 -4.15 1.99
CA ALA A 34 -8.22 -4.35 0.84
C ALA A 34 -9.55 -4.98 1.25
N THR A 35 -10.66 -4.39 0.82
CA THR A 35 -12.00 -4.94 1.05
C THR A 35 -12.54 -5.47 -0.28
N HIS A 36 -12.86 -6.76 -0.32
CA HIS A 36 -13.51 -7.40 -1.45
C HIS A 36 -14.94 -7.82 -1.07
N PRO A 37 -15.96 -7.54 -1.90
CA PRO A 37 -17.36 -7.85 -1.57
C PRO A 37 -17.61 -9.33 -1.30
N GLN A 38 -16.84 -10.23 -1.93
CA GLN A 38 -16.98 -11.68 -1.72
C GLN A 38 -15.97 -12.29 -0.74
N ASN A 39 -14.80 -11.67 -0.58
CA ASN A 39 -13.67 -12.27 0.16
C ASN A 39 -13.36 -11.53 1.47
N GLY A 40 -14.22 -10.59 1.86
CA GLY A 40 -14.07 -9.82 3.08
C GLY A 40 -12.85 -8.91 3.06
N LYS A 41 -12.24 -8.73 4.23
CA LYS A 41 -11.11 -7.81 4.45
C LYS A 41 -9.80 -8.58 4.46
N LYS A 42 -8.80 -8.09 3.72
CA LYS A 42 -7.42 -8.61 3.74
C LYS A 42 -6.42 -7.50 4.04
N ILE A 43 -5.39 -7.83 4.80
CA ILE A 43 -4.31 -6.91 5.18
C ILE A 43 -3.04 -7.34 4.44
N PHE A 44 -2.30 -6.36 3.92
CA PHE A 44 -0.99 -6.57 3.30
C PHE A 44 0.01 -5.59 3.92
N SER A 45 1.20 -6.09 4.26
CA SER A 45 2.26 -5.31 4.89
C SER A 45 3.46 -5.15 3.96
N PHE A 46 4.06 -3.98 3.99
CA PHE A 46 5.12 -3.50 3.11
C PHE A 46 6.16 -2.73 3.93
N ASP A 47 7.35 -2.50 3.35
CA ASP A 47 8.35 -1.61 3.92
C ASP A 47 7.85 -0.15 3.96
N LYS A 48 7.14 0.26 2.91
CA LYS A 48 6.45 1.56 2.87
C LYS A 48 5.29 1.54 1.86
N VAL A 49 4.23 2.24 2.21
CA VAL A 49 3.01 2.42 1.44
C VAL A 49 2.88 3.89 1.07
N PHE A 50 2.57 4.13 -0.20
CA PHE A 50 2.33 5.43 -0.79
C PHE A 50 0.86 5.51 -1.18
N ASP A 51 0.09 6.27 -0.41
CA ASP A 51 -1.32 6.49 -0.71
C ASP A 51 -1.49 7.40 -1.95
N PRO A 52 -2.68 7.44 -2.56
CA PRO A 52 -2.87 8.16 -3.82
C PRO A 52 -2.68 9.69 -3.77
N SER A 53 -2.57 10.29 -2.58
CA SER A 53 -2.33 11.72 -2.40
C SER A 53 -0.87 12.13 -2.56
N VAL A 54 0.08 11.19 -2.51
CA VAL A 54 1.52 11.49 -2.55
C VAL A 54 2.06 11.61 -3.98
N THR A 55 3.09 12.45 -4.14
CA THR A 55 3.76 12.65 -5.43
C THR A 55 4.84 11.61 -5.70
N GLN A 56 5.49 11.67 -6.86
CA GLN A 56 6.59 10.76 -7.20
C GLN A 56 7.87 11.02 -6.37
N GLU A 57 8.04 12.22 -5.82
CA GLU A 57 9.24 12.60 -5.06
C GLU A 57 9.23 12.09 -3.61
N GLN A 58 8.10 11.52 -3.17
CA GLN A 58 7.89 10.99 -1.83
C GLN A 58 7.99 9.47 -1.82
#